data_AF-A0ABD7TQK0-F1
#
_entry.id   AF-A0ABD7TQK0-F1
#
_cell.length_a   1.000
_cell.length_b   1.000
_cell.length_c   1.000
_cell.angle_alpha   90.00
_cell.angle_beta   90.00
_cell.angle_gamma   90.00
#
_symmetry.space_group_name_H-M   'P 1'
#
loop_
_entity.id
_entity.type
_entity.pdbx_description
1 polymer ?
#
loop_
_entity_poly.entity_id
_entity_poly.type
_entity_poly.pdbx_seq_one_letter_code
_entity_poly.pdbx_strand_id
1 'polypeptide(L)' 'MDMSIVRKGIVITGEYSGWEIVVADDRDGDTGGYYLYLKKSDVEGFDYWFEHEAGLQAQLVDFEVEWIV' A
#
# COMPACT_ATOMS: atom_id res chain seq x y z
N MET A 1 -17.62 1.70 9.41
CA MET A 1 -16.38 2.50 9.48
C MET A 1 -15.50 1.79 8.47
N ASP A 2 -15.49 2.31 7.25
CA ASP A 2 -15.02 1.56 6.06
C ASP A 2 -13.61 2.03 5.69
N MET A 3 -12.71 1.05 5.53
CA MET A 3 -11.42 1.24 4.91
C MET A 3 -11.60 1.79 3.48
N SER A 4 -10.92 2.88 3.15
CA SER A 4 -10.98 3.49 1.82
C SER A 4 -9.65 3.36 1.08
N ILE A 5 -9.69 2.92 -0.19
CA ILE A 5 -8.50 2.92 -1.03
C ILE A 5 -8.16 4.37 -1.39
N VAL A 6 -6.99 4.83 -0.95
CA VAL A 6 -6.49 6.18 -1.21
C VAL A 6 -5.70 6.23 -2.51
N ARG A 7 -4.92 5.19 -2.78
CA ARG A 7 -4.02 5.17 -3.93
C ARG A 7 -3.74 3.76 -4.39
N LYS A 8 -3.52 3.62 -5.70
CA LYS A 8 -3.13 2.36 -6.33
C LYS A 8 -2.10 2.62 -7.43
N GLY A 9 -1.16 1.70 -7.60
CA GLY A 9 -0.12 1.79 -8.61
C GLY A 9 0.53 0.45 -8.90
N ILE A 10 1.53 0.46 -9.78
CA ILE A 10 2.39 -0.69 -10.10
C ILE A 10 3.83 -0.34 -9.76
N VAL A 11 4.51 -1.21 -9.03
CA VAL A 11 5.94 -1.08 -8.76
C VAL A 11 6.70 -1.34 -10.07
N ILE A 12 7.55 -0.40 -10.49
CA ILE A 12 8.21 -0.48 -11.80
C ILE A 12 9.62 -1.06 -11.74
N THR A 13 10.32 -0.95 -10.61
CA THR A 13 11.70 -1.45 -10.45
C THR A 13 11.91 -2.20 -9.13
N GLY A 14 13.02 -2.93 -9.00
CA GLY A 14 13.36 -3.68 -7.78
C GLY A 14 12.76 -5.10 -7.71
N GLU A 15 12.82 -5.70 -6.52
CA GLU A 15 12.39 -7.08 -6.25
C GLU A 15 10.90 -7.31 -6.56
N TYR A 16 10.09 -6.28 -6.35
CA TYR A 16 8.64 -6.32 -6.53
C TYR A 16 8.19 -5.71 -7.86
N SER A 17 9.09 -5.58 -8.84
CA SER A 17 8.72 -5.05 -10.16
C SER A 17 7.56 -5.84 -10.77
N GLY A 18 6.55 -5.11 -11.26
CA GLY A 18 5.30 -5.63 -11.80
C GLY A 18 4.22 -5.95 -10.76
N TRP A 19 4.49 -5.77 -9.46
CA TRP A 19 3.49 -5.98 -8.42
C TRP A 19 2.58 -4.77 -8.29
N GLU A 20 1.31 -5.02 -7.97
CA GLU A 20 0.34 -4.01 -7.59
C GLU A 20 0.62 -3.52 -6.18
N ILE A 21 0.59 -2.20 -5.98
CA ILE A 21 0.71 -1.55 -4.69
C ILE A 21 -0.54 -0.73 -4.40
N VAL A 22 -1.15 -0.93 -3.23
CA VAL A 22 -2.39 -0.26 -2.82
C VAL A 22 -2.20 0.34 -1.43
N VAL A 23 -2.56 1.62 -1.30
CA VAL A 23 -2.63 2.33 -0.03
C VAL A 23 -4.09 2.45 0.37
N ALA A 24 -4.41 2.00 1.57
CA ALA A 24 -5.73 2.18 2.17
C ALA A 24 -5.66 2.96 3.47
N ASP A 25 -6.66 3.82 3.69
CA ASP A 25 -6.86 4.59 4.91
C ASP A 25 -7.94 3.90 5.74
N ASP A 26 -7.54 3.44 6.92
CA ASP A 26 -8.37 2.78 7.93
C ASP A 26 -8.40 3.60 9.22
N ARG A 27 -8.08 4.91 9.19
CA ARG A 27 -8.02 5.75 10.41
C ARG A 27 -9.33 5.82 11.15
N ASP A 28 -10.42 5.92 10.42
CA ASP A 28 -11.79 5.85 10.94
C ASP A 28 -12.31 4.42 10.86
N GLY A 29 -11.45 3.40 10.78
CA GLY A 29 -11.80 1.99 10.65
C GLY A 29 -11.65 1.20 11.94
N ASP A 30 -11.72 -0.12 11.83
CA ASP A 30 -11.68 -1.03 12.98
C ASP A 30 -10.29 -1.07 13.63
N THR A 31 -9.23 -0.93 12.83
CA THR A 31 -7.85 -1.02 13.34
C THR A 31 -7.20 0.34 13.55
N GLY A 32 -7.68 1.38 12.87
CA GLY A 32 -7.02 2.68 12.83
C GLY A 32 -5.77 2.66 11.94
N GLY A 33 -5.31 3.83 11.50
CA GLY A 33 -4.08 3.96 10.73
C GLY A 33 -4.23 3.67 9.23
N TYR A 34 -3.20 3.06 8.65
CA TYR A 34 -3.07 2.86 7.20
C TYR A 34 -2.58 1.46 6.87
N TYR A 35 -3.00 0.97 5.71
CA TYR A 35 -2.49 -0.25 5.12
C TYR A 35 -1.75 0.01 3.82
N LEU A 36 -0.67 -0.74 3.63
CA LEU A 36 0.03 -0.89 2.35
C LEU A 36 -0.06 -2.35 1.91
N TYR A 37 -0.72 -2.60 0.80
CA TYR A 37 -0.79 -3.92 0.20
C TYR A 37 0.16 -3.98 -1.00
N LEU A 38 0.97 -5.03 -1.05
CA LEU A 38 1.78 -5.40 -2.22
C LEU A 38 1.26 -6.74 -2.75
N LYS A 39 0.82 -6.79 -4.01
CA LYS A 39 0.16 -7.97 -4.56
C LYS A 39 0.68 -8.30 -5.95
N LYS A 40 1.15 -9.53 -6.14
CA LYS A 40 1.51 -10.06 -7.46
C LYS A 40 0.35 -10.80 -8.12
N SER A 41 -0.43 -11.50 -7.30
CA SER A 41 -1.58 -12.32 -7.72
C SER A 41 -2.55 -12.49 -6.57
N ASP A 42 -3.68 -13.15 -6.79
CA ASP A 42 -4.68 -13.41 -5.73
C ASP A 42 -4.18 -14.28 -4.56
N VAL A 43 -3.03 -14.94 -4.72
CA VAL A 43 -2.46 -15.86 -3.72
C VAL A 43 -1.08 -15.45 -3.21
N GLU A 44 -0.44 -14.46 -3.83
CA GLU A 44 0.91 -14.00 -3.49
C GLU A 44 0.88 -12.48 -3.27
N GLY A 45 1.12 -12.08 -2.03
CA GLY A 45 1.11 -10.69 -1.59
C GLY A 45 1.50 -10.53 -0.13
N PHE A 46 1.72 -9.28 0.26
CA PHE A 46 2.04 -8.85 1.62
C PHE A 46 1.17 -7.66 2.00
N ASP A 47 0.82 -7.57 3.27
CA ASP A 47 0.17 -6.42 3.87
C ASP A 47 1.03 -5.87 5.02
N TYR A 48 1.16 -4.55 5.03
CA TYR A 48 1.81 -3.81 6.10
C TYR A 48 0.80 -2.87 6.73
N TRP A 49 0.79 -2.83 8.06
CA TRP A 49 -0.01 -1.88 8.82
C TRP A 49 0.87 -0.81 9.45
N PHE A 50 0.40 0.43 9.42
CA PHE A 50 1.07 1.58 10.01
C PHE A 50 0.10 2.39 10.85
N GLU A 51 0.46 2.66 12.10
CA GLU A 51 -0.33 3.51 12.99
C GLU A 51 -0.42 4.96 12.48
N HIS A 52 0.62 5.43 11.77
CA HIS A 52 0.75 6.82 11.34
C HIS A 52 1.22 6.94 9.89
N GLU A 53 0.76 7.99 9.21
CA GLU A 53 1.10 8.29 7.81
C GLU A 53 2.61 8.40 7.59
N ALA A 54 3.35 8.94 8.55
CA ALA A 54 4.81 9.08 8.43
C ALA A 54 5.53 7.74 8.23
N GLY A 55 5.07 6.67 8.89
CA GLY A 55 5.63 5.32 8.71
C GLY A 55 5.34 4.75 7.32
N LEU A 56 4.10 4.93 6.85
CA LEU A 56 3.70 4.58 5.49
C LEU A 56 4.54 5.32 4.44
N GLN A 57 4.69 6.65 4.58
CA GLN A 57 5.45 7.45 3.62
C GLN A 57 6.92 7.06 3.59
N ALA A 58 7.53 6.76 4.75
CA ALA A 58 8.90 6.25 4.80
C ALA A 58 9.04 4.93 4.06
N GLN A 59 8.09 4.01 4.21
CA GLN A 59 8.09 2.74 3.48
C GLN A 59 7.87 2.92 1.97
N LEU A 60 7.04 3.86 1.55
CA LEU A 60 6.75 4.12 0.14
C LEU A 60 7.98 4.63 -0.64
N VAL A 61 8.96 5.24 0.02
CA VAL A 61 10.21 5.71 -0.60
C VAL A 61 11.04 4.54 -1.15
N ASP A 62 10.89 3.34 -0.60
CA ASP A 62 11.60 2.15 -1.08
C ASP A 62 11.06 1.63 -2.42
N PHE A 63 9.91 2.14 -2.88
CA PHE A 63 9.26 1.70 -4.12
C PHE A 63 9.27 2.80 -5.17
N GLU A 64 9.76 2.47 -6.36
CA GLU A 64 9.49 3.25 -7.54
C GLU A 64 8.15 2.79 -8.13
N VAL A 65 7.15 3.68 -8.13
CA VAL A 65 5.75 3.30 -8.44
C VAL A 65 5.18 4.19 -9.52
N GLU A 66 4.60 3.56 -10.54
CA GLU A 66 3.70 4.21 -11.48
C GLU A 66 2.28 4.21 -10.90
N TRP A 67 1.81 5.38 -10.47
CA TRP A 67 0.52 5.53 -9.83
C TRP A 67 -0.59 5.70 -10.86
N ILE A 68 -1.69 4.97 -10.68
CA ILE A 68 -2.87 5.03 -11.56
C ILE A 68 -3.75 6.18 -11.08
N VAL A 69 -4.12 7.05 -12.02
CA VAL A 69 -4.94 8.27 -11.80
C VAL A 69 -6.40 8.01 -12.12
#